data_AF-A0A2W4KZ29-F1
#
_entry.id   AF-A0A2W4KZ29-F1
#
_cell.length_a   1.000
_cell.length_b   1.000
_cell.length_c   1.000
_cell.angle_alpha   90.00
_cell.angle_beta   90.00
_cell.angle_gamma   90.00
#
_symmetry.space_group_name_H-M   'P 1'
#
loop_
_entity.id
_entity.type
_entity.pdbx_description
1 polymer ?
#
loop_
_entity_poly.entity_id
_entity_poly.type
_entity_poly.pdbx_seq_one_letter_code
_entity_poly.pdbx_strand_id
1 'polypeptide(L)'
;MRGLRIGFVALGLLWGCGDSETGGGGAGLIERPTCDEIGKKCHHSPTELGQECHEFGHDHTNTEEDCKARYAECMAECEGSGEGH
;
A
#
# COMPACT_ATOMS: atom_id res chain seq x y z
N MET A 1 50.34 -32.08 12.15
CA MET A 1 49.32 -32.87 12.86
C MET A 1 47.95 -32.29 12.55
N ARG A 2 47.07 -33.13 12.00
CA ARG A 2 45.65 -32.84 11.78
C ARG A 2 44.91 -32.98 13.13
N GLY A 3 43.98 -32.08 13.41
CA GLY A 3 43.04 -32.20 14.53
C GLY A 3 42.35 -30.85 14.75
N LEU A 4 41.07 -30.74 15.07
CA LEU A 4 39.99 -31.71 15.23
C LEU A 4 38.71 -30.88 15.09
N ARG A 5 37.71 -31.40 14.37
CA ARG A 5 36.38 -30.80 14.27
C ARG A 5 35.64 -30.90 15.60
N ILE A 6 35.04 -29.80 16.06
CA ILE A 6 33.92 -29.74 17.00
C ILE A 6 33.09 -28.54 16.51
N GLY A 7 31.81 -28.62 16.13
CA GLY A 7 30.77 -29.57 16.50
C GLY A 7 29.67 -28.81 17.26
N PHE A 8 28.63 -28.39 16.53
CA PHE A 8 27.26 -28.03 16.96
C PHE A 8 27.04 -27.02 18.10
N VAL A 9 26.31 -25.93 17.78
CA VAL A 9 25.05 -25.61 18.47
C VAL A 9 24.04 -25.12 17.42
N ALA A 10 23.09 -25.99 17.09
CA ALA A 10 21.79 -25.58 16.59
C ALA A 10 20.96 -25.15 17.81
N LEU A 11 20.41 -23.94 17.84
CA LEU A 11 19.22 -23.60 18.61
C LEU A 11 18.69 -22.25 18.13
N GLY A 12 17.49 -22.25 17.56
CA GLY A 12 16.84 -21.02 17.11
C GLY A 12 15.65 -21.23 16.18
N LEU A 13 14.85 -22.28 16.41
CA LEU A 13 13.48 -22.33 15.94
C LEU A 13 12.68 -21.24 16.68
N LEU A 14 12.74 -20.01 16.20
CA LEU A 14 11.73 -19.00 16.49
C LEU A 14 10.80 -18.91 15.28
N TRP A 15 9.75 -19.71 15.37
CA TRP A 15 8.37 -19.31 15.16
C TRP A 15 8.20 -17.91 14.51
N GLY A 16 8.28 -17.89 13.19
CA GLY A 16 7.70 -16.85 12.35
C GLY A 16 6.61 -17.46 11.50
N CYS A 17 5.51 -17.86 12.15
CA CYS A 17 4.25 -18.07 11.44
C CYS A 17 3.69 -16.65 11.22
N GLY A 18 4.09 -16.04 10.12
CA GLY A 18 3.60 -14.76 9.66
C GLY A 18 3.17 -14.95 8.23
N ASP A 19 1.94 -15.41 8.08
CA ASP A 19 1.02 -15.16 6.96
C ASP A 19 1.67 -14.68 5.66
N SER A 20 1.79 -15.59 4.70
CA SER A 20 1.99 -15.27 3.30
C SER A 20 0.72 -14.62 2.74
N GLU A 21 0.44 -13.38 3.13
CA GLU A 21 -0.36 -12.44 2.32
C GLU A 21 0.51 -11.21 2.05
N THR A 22 1.41 -11.41 1.09
CA THR A 22 2.04 -10.38 0.27
C THR A 22 0.96 -9.48 -0.32
N GLY A 23 0.65 -8.38 0.37
CA GLY A 23 -0.14 -7.26 -0.15
C GLY A 23 0.34 -5.89 0.33
N GLY A 24 1.37 -5.84 1.17
CA GLY A 24 2.03 -4.61 1.59
C GLY A 24 2.90 -4.07 0.47
N GLY A 25 2.35 -3.16 -0.33
CA GLY A 25 3.08 -2.37 -1.32
C GLY A 25 4.31 -1.73 -0.68
N GLY A 26 5.49 -2.27 -0.99
CA GLY A 26 6.70 -1.93 -0.27
C GLY A 26 7.94 -2.24 -1.10
N ALA A 27 8.17 -1.45 -2.14
CA ALA A 27 9.50 -1.25 -2.72
C ALA A 27 9.54 0.04 -3.59
N GLY A 28 9.90 1.17 -2.99
CA GLY A 28 10.50 2.29 -3.73
C GLY A 28 9.59 3.41 -4.27
N LEU A 29 8.42 3.64 -3.68
CA LEU A 29 7.56 4.77 -4.07
C LEU A 29 7.81 5.95 -3.14
N ILE A 30 8.10 7.11 -3.72
CA ILE A 30 8.14 8.40 -3.01
C ILE A 30 6.84 8.50 -2.20
N GLU A 31 6.93 8.77 -0.89
CA GLU A 31 5.73 9.00 -0.06
C GLU A 31 4.92 10.15 -0.68
N ARG A 32 3.72 9.84 -1.18
CA ARG A 32 2.78 10.76 -1.84
C ARG A 32 1.46 10.79 -1.06
N PRO A 33 1.40 11.51 0.08
CA PRO A 33 0.29 11.42 1.03
C PRO A 33 -1.08 11.63 0.39
N THR A 34 -1.19 12.62 -0.50
CA THR A 34 -2.47 12.97 -1.12
C THR A 34 -2.94 11.89 -2.09
N CYS A 35 -2.02 11.32 -2.88
CA CYS A 35 -2.34 10.29 -3.87
C CYS A 35 -2.73 8.98 -3.20
N ASP A 36 -1.96 8.58 -2.18
CA ASP A 36 -2.24 7.40 -1.38
C ASP A 36 -3.61 7.51 -0.70
N GLU A 37 -3.97 8.69 -0.21
CA GLU A 37 -5.27 8.92 0.41
C GLU A 37 -6.41 8.84 -0.59
N ILE A 38 -6.29 9.48 -1.77
CA ILE A 38 -7.26 9.35 -2.86
C ILE A 38 -7.44 7.88 -3.24
N GLY A 39 -6.34 7.17 -3.52
CA GLY A 39 -6.39 5.76 -3.95
C GLY A 39 -7.08 4.87 -2.93
N LYS A 40 -6.80 5.07 -1.63
CA LYS A 40 -7.42 4.34 -0.52
C LYS A 40 -8.89 4.72 -0.29
N LYS A 41 -9.22 6.01 -0.28
CA LYS A 41 -10.58 6.49 -0.03
C LYS A 41 -11.54 6.11 -1.16
N CYS A 42 -11.05 6.10 -2.38
CA CYS A 42 -11.82 5.75 -3.56
C CYS A 42 -11.77 4.25 -3.91
N HIS A 43 -11.03 3.43 -3.16
CA HIS A 43 -10.75 2.01 -3.49
C HIS A 43 -11.98 1.15 -3.77
N HIS A 44 -13.11 1.47 -3.13
CA HIS A 44 -14.37 0.74 -3.29
C HIS A 44 -15.48 1.58 -3.92
N SER A 45 -15.17 2.75 -4.50
CA SER A 45 -16.23 3.60 -5.05
C SER A 45 -16.95 2.87 -6.19
N PRO A 46 -18.29 2.72 -6.14
CA PRO A 46 -19.06 2.09 -7.20
C PRO A 46 -19.36 3.05 -8.35
N THR A 47 -19.02 4.33 -8.22
CA THR A 47 -19.26 5.36 -9.24
C THR A 47 -18.13 5.41 -10.26
N GLU A 48 -18.45 5.80 -11.49
CA GLU A 48 -17.46 5.97 -12.57
C GLU A 48 -16.39 6.99 -12.18
N LEU A 49 -16.79 8.13 -11.61
CA LEU A 49 -15.88 9.18 -11.17
C LEU A 49 -15.02 8.72 -9.96
N GLY A 50 -15.58 7.93 -9.05
CA GLY A 50 -14.81 7.40 -7.94
C GLY A 50 -13.79 6.33 -8.37
N GLN A 51 -14.09 5.52 -9.39
CA GLN A 51 -13.10 4.62 -9.98
C GLN A 51 -12.00 5.38 -10.70
N GLU A 52 -12.33 6.44 -11.45
CA GLU A 52 -11.33 7.33 -12.06
C GLU A 52 -10.41 7.93 -10.99
N CYS A 53 -10.98 8.40 -9.87
CA CYS A 53 -10.20 8.91 -8.76
C CYS A 53 -9.34 7.84 -8.09
N HIS A 54 -9.84 6.61 -7.91
CA HIS A 54 -9.02 5.49 -7.42
C HIS A 54 -7.80 5.26 -8.31
N GLU A 55 -8.01 5.11 -9.62
CA GLU A 55 -6.92 4.91 -10.58
C GLU A 55 -5.94 6.09 -10.56
N PHE A 56 -6.45 7.32 -10.50
CA PHE A 56 -5.64 8.54 -10.41
C PHE A 56 -4.75 8.57 -9.16
N GLY A 57 -5.26 8.14 -8.00
CA GLY A 57 -4.48 8.03 -6.77
C GLY A 57 -3.38 6.96 -6.79
N HIS A 58 -3.56 5.91 -7.60
CA HIS A 58 -2.60 4.81 -7.74
C HIS A 58 -1.62 4.96 -8.89
N ASP A 59 -1.90 5.82 -9.87
CA ASP A 59 -1.03 6.00 -11.03
C ASP A 59 0.33 6.57 -10.62
N HIS A 60 1.38 5.80 -10.91
CA HIS A 60 2.76 6.14 -10.61
C HIS A 60 3.33 7.27 -11.48
N THR A 61 2.63 7.65 -12.55
CA THR A 61 3.01 8.77 -13.42
C THR A 61 2.54 10.12 -12.89
N ASN A 62 1.53 10.13 -12.01
CA ASN A 62 1.08 11.34 -11.34
C ASN A 62 2.12 11.81 -10.31
N THR A 63 2.12 13.10 -10.00
CA THR A 63 2.90 13.69 -8.89
C THR A 63 2.02 13.93 -7.67
N GLU A 64 2.62 14.33 -6.54
CA GLU A 64 1.87 14.80 -5.37
C GLU A 64 1.11 16.11 -5.66
N GLU A 65 1.63 16.95 -6.57
CA GLU A 65 0.97 18.20 -6.98
C GLU A 65 -0.28 17.92 -7.83
N ASP A 66 -0.23 16.93 -8.73
CA ASP A 66 -1.40 16.50 -9.51
C ASP A 66 -2.51 15.98 -8.58
N CYS A 67 -2.13 15.19 -7.58
CA CYS A 67 -3.08 14.71 -6.58
C CYS A 67 -3.72 15.84 -5.79
N LYS A 68 -2.94 16.83 -5.36
CA LYS A 68 -3.48 18.02 -4.68
C LYS A 68 -4.46 18.80 -5.54
N ALA A 69 -4.23 18.87 -6.86
CA ALA A 69 -5.12 19.55 -7.78
C ALA A 69 -6.51 18.90 -7.87
N ARG A 70 -6.58 17.56 -7.82
CA ARG A 70 -7.86 16.82 -7.88
C ARG A 70 -8.40 16.36 -6.53
N TYR A 71 -7.64 16.54 -5.45
CA TYR A 71 -7.97 16.01 -4.13
C TYR A 71 -9.37 16.39 -3.67
N ALA A 72 -9.77 17.65 -3.80
CA ALA A 72 -11.10 18.10 -3.37
C ALA A 72 -12.25 17.43 -4.16
N GLU A 73 -12.07 17.24 -5.47
CA GLU A 73 -13.04 16.57 -6.34
C GLU A 73 -13.15 15.09 -6.00
N CYS A 74 -12.01 14.40 -5.90
CA CYS A 74 -11.96 12.99 -5.59
C CYS A 74 -12.47 12.69 -4.18
N MET A 75 -12.11 13.50 -3.18
CA MET A 75 -12.62 13.30 -1.83
C MET A 75 -14.12 13.57 -1.75
N ALA A 76 -14.65 14.60 -2.42
CA ALA A 76 -16.09 14.84 -2.42
C ALA A 76 -16.88 13.67 -3.03
N GLU A 77 -16.37 13.09 -4.12
CA GLU A 77 -16.98 11.91 -4.75
C GLU A 77 -16.88 10.67 -3.85
N CYS A 78 -15.70 10.39 -3.32
CA CYS A 78 -15.42 9.16 -2.60
C CYS A 78 -15.96 9.18 -1.16
N GLU A 79 -16.04 10.35 -0.52
CA GLU A 79 -16.76 10.53 0.76
C GLU A 79 -18.27 10.43 0.59
N GLY A 80 -18.81 10.79 -0.59
CA GLY A 80 -20.21 10.57 -0.94
C GLY A 80 -20.55 9.10 -1.25
N SER A 81 -19.52 8.32 -1.60
CA SER A 81 -19.64 6.93 -2.07
C SER A 81 -19.36 5.88 -1.00
N GLY A 82 -18.86 6.30 0.17
CA GLY A 82 -18.59 5.44 1.30
C GLY A 82 -19.88 5.04 2.03
N GLU A 83 -20.30 3.79 1.84
CA GLU A 83 -21.08 3.09 2.84
C GLU A 83 -20.41 3.26 4.22
N GLY A 84 -21.15 3.86 5.14
CA GLY A 84 -20.92 3.63 6.56
C GLY A 84 -21.38 2.22 6.90
N HIS A 85 -20.42 1.37 7.32
CA HIS A 85 -20.57 0.03 7.89
C HIS A 85 -20.84 -1.13 6.94
#